data_AF-A0A4U9TXZ4-F1
#
_entry.id   AF-A0A4U9TXZ4-F1
#
_cell.length_a   1.000
_cell.length_b   1.000
_cell.length_c   1.000
_cell.angle_alpha   90.00
_cell.angle_beta   90.00
_cell.angle_gamma   90.00
#
_symmetry.space_group_name_H-M   'P 1'
#
loop_
_entity.id
_entity.type
_entity.pdbx_description
1 polymer ?
#
loop_
_entity_poly.entity_id
_entity_poly.type
_entity_poly.pdbx_seq_one_letter_code
_entity_poly.pdbx_strand_id
1 'polypeptide(L)'
;MTTTSSFMRNDAFISSCLNTIAHLIPVSAGVFYLVDPDLRPDHYILHGISDDTHQQYLDHFQQLDPLKPANFHQQDIQMVNMTPAAIANNRHYYHDFMLPKPHA
;
A
#
# COMPACT_ATOMS: atom_id res chain seq x y z
N MET A 1 13.25 26.33 -9.10
CA MET A 1 13.87 25.00 -9.17
C MET A 1 14.01 24.40 -7.75
N THR A 2 12.92 24.38 -6.96
CA THR A 2 12.98 24.15 -5.51
C THR A 2 12.12 22.96 -5.05
N THR A 3 11.24 22.47 -5.92
CA THR A 3 10.26 21.44 -5.60
C THR A 3 10.92 20.07 -5.46
N THR A 4 11.88 19.74 -6.34
CA THR A 4 12.50 18.41 -6.41
C THR A 4 13.31 18.04 -5.16
N SER A 5 14.00 19.00 -4.52
CA SER A 5 14.80 18.72 -3.32
C SER A 5 13.94 18.49 -2.08
N SER A 6 12.75 19.10 -2.02
CA SER A 6 11.78 18.87 -0.94
C SER A 6 11.15 17.49 -1.04
N PHE A 7 10.77 17.05 -2.25
CA PHE A 7 10.23 15.71 -2.48
C PHE A 7 11.24 14.62 -2.12
N MET A 8 12.51 14.75 -2.56
CA MET A 8 13.57 13.80 -2.23
C MET A 8 13.85 13.70 -0.71
N ARG A 9 13.71 14.80 0.04
CA ARG A 9 13.85 14.80 1.51
C ARG A 9 12.67 14.10 2.18
N ASN A 10 11.46 14.28 1.66
CA ASN A 10 10.27 13.59 2.14
C ASN A 10 10.36 12.08 1.87
N ASP A 11 10.86 11.68 0.71
CA ASP A 11 11.02 10.26 0.37
C ASP A 11 11.99 9.54 1.29
N ALA A 12 13.13 10.15 1.59
CA ALA A 12 14.10 9.60 2.52
C ALA A 12 13.51 9.44 3.93
N PHE A 13 12.71 10.41 4.38
CA PHE A 13 12.02 10.34 5.67
C PHE A 13 10.97 9.23 5.71
N ILE A 14 10.08 9.18 4.71
CA ILE A 14 9.02 8.16 4.61
C ILE A 14 9.64 6.75 4.49
N SER A 15 10.68 6.59 3.67
CA SER A 15 11.42 5.34 3.55
C SER A 15 12.02 4.92 4.90
N SER A 16 12.59 5.86 5.66
CA SER A 16 13.08 5.58 7.02
C SER A 16 11.96 5.14 7.97
N CYS A 17 10.79 5.77 7.92
CA CYS A 17 9.63 5.36 8.72
C CYS A 17 9.16 3.95 8.36
N LEU A 18 8.96 3.67 7.07
CA LEU A 18 8.51 2.37 6.58
C LEU A 18 9.52 1.27 6.95
N ASN A 19 10.81 1.55 6.78
CA ASN A 19 11.88 0.65 7.18
C ASN A 19 11.88 0.41 8.70
N THR A 20 11.65 1.44 9.51
CA THR A 20 11.58 1.29 10.98
C THR A 20 10.43 0.39 11.38
N ILE A 21 9.25 0.57 10.78
CA ILE A 21 8.08 -0.30 11.02
C ILE A 21 8.42 -1.75 10.66
N ALA A 22 9.08 -1.96 9.52
CA ALA A 22 9.45 -3.31 9.06
C ALA A 22 10.48 -4.02 9.94
N HIS A 23 11.30 -3.26 10.68
CA HIS A 23 12.21 -3.83 11.68
C HIS A 23 11.51 -4.13 13.02
N LEU A 24 10.44 -3.40 13.36
CA LEU A 24 9.69 -3.59 14.60
C LEU A 24 8.66 -4.71 14.49
N ILE A 25 8.03 -4.84 13.32
CA ILE A 25 7.04 -5.87 13.01
C ILE A 25 7.58 -6.64 11.81
N PRO A 26 7.74 -7.98 11.88
CA PRO A 26 8.31 -8.77 10.79
C PRO A 26 7.33 -8.88 9.62
N VAL A 27 7.22 -7.79 8.85
CA VAL A 27 6.46 -7.75 7.60
C VAL A 27 7.37 -8.18 6.46
N SER A 28 6.83 -8.96 5.53
CA SER A 28 7.53 -9.34 4.30
C SER A 28 7.49 -8.25 3.23
N ALA A 29 6.49 -7.36 3.30
CA ALA A 29 6.23 -6.33 2.33
C ALA A 29 5.38 -5.20 2.94
N GLY A 30 5.51 -4.00 2.38
CA GLY A 30 4.71 -2.83 2.75
C GLY A 30 4.80 -1.71 1.71
N VAL A 31 3.79 -0.85 1.71
CA VAL A 31 3.73 0.33 0.84
C VAL A 31 3.21 1.52 1.64
N PHE A 32 3.82 2.67 1.43
CA PHE A 32 3.28 3.95 1.84
C PHE A 32 2.65 4.61 0.62
N TYR A 33 1.42 5.12 0.75
CA TYR A 33 0.75 5.92 -0.26
C TYR A 33 0.49 7.33 0.25
N LEU A 34 0.87 8.32 -0.55
CA LEU A 34 0.25 9.63 -0.52
C LEU A 34 -0.92 9.60 -1.50
N VAL A 35 -2.11 9.99 -1.03
CA VAL A 35 -3.32 9.98 -1.85
C VAL A 35 -3.73 11.38 -2.28
N ASP A 36 -4.34 11.46 -3.45
CA ASP A 36 -4.98 12.66 -3.97
C ASP A 36 -6.33 12.95 -3.27
N PRO A 37 -7.01 14.07 -3.60
CA PRO A 37 -8.34 14.38 -3.05
C PRO A 37 -9.44 13.35 -3.38
N ASP A 38 -9.27 12.54 -4.42
CA ASP A 38 -10.16 11.43 -4.79
C ASP A 38 -9.77 10.12 -4.09
N LEU A 39 -8.81 10.18 -3.15
CA LEU A 39 -8.28 9.06 -2.37
C LEU A 39 -7.61 7.98 -3.24
N ARG A 40 -7.01 8.39 -4.35
CA ARG A 40 -6.19 7.53 -5.22
C ARG A 40 -4.70 7.73 -4.92
N PRO A 41 -3.88 6.67 -4.99
CA PRO A 41 -2.44 6.78 -4.92
C PRO A 41 -1.88 7.77 -5.95
N ASP A 42 -1.22 8.83 -5.48
CA ASP A 42 -0.52 9.82 -6.31
C ASP A 42 1.01 9.61 -6.21
N HIS A 43 1.50 9.29 -5.01
CA HIS A 43 2.91 8.98 -4.76
C HIS A 43 3.05 7.79 -3.84
N TYR A 44 4.09 6.99 -4.01
CA TYR A 44 4.28 5.76 -3.25
C TYR A 44 5.75 5.46 -2.93
N ILE A 45 5.96 4.75 -1.82
CA ILE A 45 7.26 4.17 -1.45
C ILE A 45 7.06 2.71 -1.08
N LEU A 46 7.83 1.84 -1.73
CA LEU A 46 7.75 0.39 -1.58
C LEU A 46 8.80 -0.14 -0.62
N HIS A 47 8.44 -1.18 0.12
CA HIS A 47 9.34 -2.01 0.91
C HIS A 47 9.01 -3.48 0.65
N GLY A 48 9.96 -4.27 0.13
CA GLY A 48 9.74 -5.70 -0.13
C GLY A 48 8.71 -6.03 -1.21
N ILE A 49 8.26 -5.04 -2.00
CA ILE A 49 7.36 -5.20 -3.15
C ILE A 49 8.15 -4.81 -4.40
N SER A 50 8.13 -5.64 -5.44
CA SER A 50 8.73 -5.28 -6.73
C SER A 50 7.85 -4.27 -7.48
N ASP A 51 8.47 -3.42 -8.30
CA ASP A 51 7.75 -2.44 -9.12
C ASP A 51 6.68 -3.12 -10.00
N ASP A 52 6.98 -4.29 -10.57
CA ASP A 52 6.04 -5.07 -11.38
C ASP A 52 4.81 -5.51 -10.56
N THR A 53 5.02 -5.99 -9.34
CA THR A 53 3.93 -6.42 -8.45
C THR A 53 3.05 -5.24 -8.07
N HIS A 54 3.67 -4.10 -7.79
CA HIS A 54 2.97 -2.86 -7.49
C HIS A 54 2.21 -2.32 -8.71
N GLN A 55 2.78 -2.40 -9.91
CA GLN A 55 2.10 -2.00 -11.14
C GLN A 55 0.87 -2.88 -11.39
N GLN A 56 0.99 -4.20 -11.20
CA GLN A 56 -0.16 -5.10 -11.25
C GLN A 56 -1.25 -4.72 -10.24
N TYR A 57 -0.87 -4.28 -9.04
CA TYR A 57 -1.82 -3.78 -8.05
C TYR A 57 -2.61 -2.58 -8.59
N LEU A 58 -1.91 -1.54 -9.07
CA LEU A 58 -2.56 -0.33 -9.57
C LEU A 58 -3.51 -0.61 -10.73
N ASP A 59 -3.08 -1.47 -11.67
CA ASP A 59 -3.81 -1.71 -12.91
C ASP A 59 -5.03 -2.63 -12.71
N HIS A 60 -4.96 -3.60 -11.80
CA HIS A 60 -5.93 -4.69 -11.73
C HIS A 60 -6.58 -4.90 -10.36
N PHE A 61 -5.89 -4.57 -9.26
CA PHE A 61 -6.32 -4.99 -7.92
C PHE A 61 -6.74 -3.84 -7.01
N GLN A 62 -6.32 -2.60 -7.27
CA GLN A 62 -6.67 -1.44 -6.46
C GLN A 62 -8.19 -1.26 -6.35
N GLN A 63 -8.94 -1.52 -7.42
CA GLN A 63 -10.41 -1.39 -7.37
C GLN A 63 -11.07 -2.47 -6.52
N LEU A 64 -10.44 -3.65 -6.41
CA LEU A 64 -10.88 -4.81 -5.66
C LEU A 64 -10.41 -4.81 -4.21
N ASP A 65 -9.49 -3.90 -3.86
CA ASP A 65 -8.93 -3.79 -2.52
C ASP A 65 -9.99 -3.31 -1.52
N PRO A 66 -10.38 -4.15 -0.55
CA PRO A 66 -11.35 -3.76 0.47
C PRO A 66 -10.79 -2.71 1.45
N LEU A 67 -9.47 -2.56 1.51
CA LEU A 67 -8.77 -1.61 2.37
C LEU A 67 -8.35 -0.34 1.61
N LYS A 68 -8.81 -0.16 0.36
CA LYS A 68 -8.48 1.07 -0.38
C LYS A 68 -8.96 2.31 0.36
N PRO A 69 -8.19 3.42 0.36
CA PRO A 69 -8.51 4.62 1.13
C PRO A 69 -9.91 5.17 0.89
N ALA A 70 -10.41 5.10 -0.34
CA ALA A 70 -11.75 5.53 -0.72
C ALA A 70 -12.89 4.90 0.12
N ASN A 71 -12.69 3.70 0.68
CA ASN A 71 -13.70 3.03 1.51
C ASN A 71 -13.85 3.66 2.91
N PHE A 72 -12.94 4.56 3.31
CA PHE A 72 -12.88 5.13 4.65
C PHE A 72 -12.98 6.67 4.68
N HIS A 73 -13.34 7.32 3.56
CA HIS A 73 -13.37 8.79 3.40
C HIS A 73 -14.09 9.55 4.54
N GLN A 74 -15.07 8.93 5.20
CA GLN A 74 -15.91 9.58 6.22
C GLN A 74 -15.55 9.18 7.67
N GLN A 75 -14.47 8.44 7.88
CA GLN A 75 -14.09 7.90 9.19
C GLN A 75 -12.64 8.27 9.53
N ASP A 76 -12.41 8.72 10.76
CA ASP A 76 -11.06 8.93 11.29
C ASP A 76 -10.48 7.59 11.77
N ILE A 77 -9.97 6.80 10.82
CA ILE A 77 -9.42 5.47 11.10
C ILE A 77 -7.90 5.50 11.12
N GLN A 78 -7.32 5.06 12.23
CA GLN A 78 -5.87 4.97 12.40
C GLN A 78 -5.30 3.64 11.89
N MET A 79 -6.05 2.54 12.01
CA MET A 79 -5.61 1.22 11.57
C MET A 79 -6.82 0.36 11.20
N VAL A 80 -6.75 -0.28 10.04
CA VAL A 80 -7.68 -1.32 9.60
C VAL A 80 -6.90 -2.61 9.36
N ASN A 81 -7.57 -3.74 9.54
CA ASN A 81 -7.01 -5.04 9.22
C ASN A 81 -7.98 -5.85 8.36
N MET A 82 -7.44 -6.86 7.69
CA MET A 82 -8.23 -7.77 6.88
C MET A 82 -8.76 -8.90 7.77
N THR A 83 -9.97 -8.73 8.30
CA THR A 83 -10.63 -9.75 9.12
C THR A 83 -10.93 -11.02 8.32
N PRO A 84 -11.11 -12.20 8.94
CA PRO A 84 -11.49 -13.42 8.22
C PRO A 84 -12.76 -13.26 7.36
N ALA A 85 -13.73 -12.46 7.82
CA ALA A 85 -14.92 -12.13 7.06
C ALA A 85 -14.60 -11.26 5.83
N ALA A 86 -13.71 -10.26 5.98
CA ALA A 86 -13.25 -9.45 4.86
C ALA A 86 -12.48 -10.30 3.82
N ILE A 87 -11.66 -11.26 4.26
CA ILE A 87 -10.98 -12.21 3.38
C ILE A 87 -12.00 -13.04 2.59
N ALA A 88 -12.99 -13.61 3.27
CA ALA A 88 -14.03 -14.43 2.63
C ALA A 88 -14.82 -13.65 1.57
N ASN A 89 -15.15 -12.39 1.86
CA ASN A 89 -15.91 -11.52 0.96
C ASN A 89 -15.07 -10.98 -0.21
N ASN A 90 -13.73 -10.95 -0.09
CA ASN A 90 -12.83 -10.40 -1.09
C ASN A 90 -11.83 -11.45 -1.58
N ARG A 91 -12.35 -12.68 -1.82
CA ARG A 91 -11.53 -13.85 -2.15
C ARG A 91 -10.63 -13.64 -3.37
N HIS A 92 -11.11 -12.95 -4.40
CA HIS A 92 -10.33 -12.64 -5.60
C HIS A 92 -9.11 -11.77 -5.28
N TYR A 93 -9.32 -10.64 -4.58
CA TYR A 93 -8.22 -9.78 -4.16
C TYR A 93 -7.22 -10.52 -3.26
N TYR A 94 -7.73 -11.26 -2.28
CA TYR A 94 -6.86 -11.99 -1.35
C TYR A 94 -6.03 -13.08 -2.05
N HIS A 95 -6.67 -13.93 -2.84
CA HIS A 95 -6.02 -15.09 -3.44
C HIS A 95 -5.13 -14.71 -4.63
N ASP A 96 -5.57 -13.77 -5.45
CA ASP A 96 -4.92 -13.48 -6.72
C ASP A 96 -3.84 -12.40 -6.59
N PHE A 97 -3.84 -11.62 -5.50
CA PHE A 97 -2.85 -10.58 -5.23
C PHE A 97 -2.13 -10.72 -3.88
N MET A 98 -2.85 -10.87 -2.76
CA MET A 98 -2.21 -10.84 -1.43
C MET A 98 -1.42 -12.10 -1.06
N LEU A 99 -1.78 -13.25 -1.63
CA LEU A 99 -1.00 -14.47 -1.40
C LEU A 99 0.33 -14.39 -2.17
N PRO A 100 1.47 -14.68 -1.51
CA PRO A 100 2.76 -14.75 -2.19
C PRO A 100 2.68 -15.73 -3.35
N LYS A 101 2.85 -15.25 -4.58
CA LYS A 101 3.05 -16.14 -5.72
C LYS A 101 4.52 -16.52 -5.75
N PRO A 102 4.88 -17.81 -5.84
CA PRO A 102 6.25 -18.18 -6.09
C PRO A 102 6.69 -17.54 -7.42
N HIS A 103 7.77 -16.76 -7.38
CA HIS A 103 8.41 -16.27 -8.59
C HIS A 103 8.81 -17.50 -9.42
N ALA A 104 8.22 -17.64 -10.60
CA ALA A 104 8.58 -18.67 -11.59
C ALA A 104 9.84 -18.26 -12.35
#